data_AF-A0ABD4YXN6-F1
#
_entry.id   AF-A0ABD4YXN6-F1
#
_cell.length_a   1.000
_cell.length_b   1.000
_cell.length_c   1.000
_cell.angle_alpha   90.00
_cell.angle_beta   90.00
_cell.angle_gamma   90.00
#
_symmetry.space_group_name_H-M   'P 1'
#
loop_
_entity.id
_entity.type
_entity.pdbx_description
1 polymer ?
#
loop_
_entity_poly.entity_id
_entity_poly.type
_entity_poly.pdbx_seq_one_letter_code
_entity_poly.pdbx_strand_id
1 'polypeptide(L)'
;MSEFFTSAELQALREHGIAVFADRLLIDVQPPLPDARIAEIQALCEGPLPPALLDLWRLTAGGELAYDLRAQMDGNEEALSWSELFYDGSDHYRDLQGWIEHEQECAQDAAAEDGATWNGKLRYLPIGGFEYCDRIYVAVEPGPQAGSVVAWKQGLPGWTHALQQDGIATIAPDLYAAFAALRLETDPDEDENSTGLRVLEYLDERVSDHGMPQALADRVAAFHRRALVDWRGPLEAGTLAGTPSLATLALQHALSHDDAGLVRRLAKQGMRFDAPLRGSAQPLDVALMQHAYAAAQALLDAGAPVSPTALHRFDRQPPVALVAALLAHGAVPDALGVARCVACGSPEAARLIAQACGDGLADAYAQVRDSMAGRYQEDLKRVRAGSLGHYLGAEGLAERVANLREFSL
;
A
#
# COMPACT_ATOMS: atom_id res chain seq x y z
N MET A 1 17.81 -17.10 16.63
CA MET A 1 18.48 -17.91 15.59
C MET A 1 17.40 -18.74 14.91
N SER A 2 17.25 -18.63 13.59
CA SER A 2 16.26 -19.43 12.85
C SER A 2 16.69 -20.90 12.86
N GLU A 3 15.84 -21.79 13.39
CA GLU A 3 16.08 -23.25 13.37
C GLU A 3 16.00 -23.85 11.96
N PHE A 4 15.62 -23.04 10.96
CA PHE A 4 15.40 -23.49 9.59
C PHE A 4 16.69 -23.68 8.78
N PHE A 5 17.72 -22.88 9.08
CA PHE A 5 19.01 -22.95 8.39
C PHE A 5 20.10 -23.42 9.35
N THR A 6 20.99 -24.25 8.84
CA THR A 6 22.22 -24.61 9.56
C THR A 6 23.18 -23.41 9.61
N SER A 7 24.15 -23.42 10.53
CA SER A 7 25.17 -22.37 10.59
C SER A 7 25.98 -22.25 9.28
N ALA A 8 26.23 -23.37 8.60
CA ALA A 8 26.91 -23.37 7.31
C ALA A 8 26.04 -22.73 6.21
N GLU A 9 24.74 -23.00 6.19
CA GLU A 9 23.81 -22.34 5.26
C GLU A 9 23.71 -20.84 5.56
N LEU A 10 23.62 -20.42 6.82
CA LEU A 10 23.61 -19.00 7.18
C LEU A 10 24.89 -18.28 6.73
N GLN A 11 26.05 -18.95 6.78
CA GLN A 11 27.29 -18.42 6.23
C GLN A 11 27.26 -18.34 4.69
N ALA A 12 26.75 -19.36 4.01
CA ALA A 12 26.60 -19.33 2.56
C ALA A 12 25.61 -18.23 2.10
N LEU A 13 24.49 -18.04 2.80
CA LEU A 13 23.54 -16.96 2.54
C LEU A 13 24.22 -15.59 2.62
N ARG A 14 25.12 -15.42 3.60
CA ARG A 14 25.89 -14.18 3.74
C ARG A 14 26.78 -13.88 2.55
N GLU A 15 27.39 -14.89 1.96
CA GLU A 15 28.21 -14.76 0.74
C GLU A 15 27.36 -14.31 -0.47
N HIS A 16 26.05 -14.57 -0.44
CA HIS A 16 25.08 -14.14 -1.45
C HIS A 16 24.28 -12.88 -1.07
N GLY A 17 24.73 -12.12 -0.06
CA GLY A 17 24.08 -10.89 0.35
C GLY A 17 22.70 -11.12 1.00
N ILE A 18 22.51 -12.24 1.70
CA ILE A 18 21.26 -12.60 2.36
C ILE A 18 21.46 -12.70 3.87
N ALA A 19 20.53 -12.14 4.64
CA ALA A 19 20.49 -12.25 6.09
C ALA A 19 19.14 -12.72 6.60
N VAL A 20 19.11 -13.28 7.80
CA VAL A 20 17.88 -13.57 8.53
C VAL A 20 17.88 -12.84 9.86
N PHE A 21 16.88 -12.00 10.09
CA PHE A 21 16.66 -11.26 11.33
C PHE A 21 15.20 -11.41 11.76
N ALA A 22 14.96 -11.78 13.03
CA ALA A 22 13.61 -11.97 13.58
C ALA A 22 12.65 -12.78 12.68
N ASP A 23 13.14 -13.91 12.16
CA ASP A 23 12.41 -14.79 11.23
C ASP A 23 11.94 -14.11 9.94
N ARG A 24 12.66 -13.07 9.50
CA ARG A 24 12.50 -12.45 8.18
C ARG A 24 13.81 -12.44 7.42
N LEU A 25 13.70 -12.68 6.12
CA LEU A 25 14.77 -12.58 5.15
C LEU A 25 15.04 -11.12 4.79
N LEU A 26 16.31 -10.74 4.68
CA LEU A 26 16.76 -9.53 4.01
C LEU A 26 17.63 -9.93 2.83
N ILE A 27 17.51 -9.22 1.71
CA ILE A 27 18.34 -9.40 0.51
C ILE A 27 19.18 -8.14 0.29
N ASP A 28 20.18 -8.23 -0.58
CA ASP A 28 21.15 -7.17 -0.85
C ASP A 28 21.75 -6.53 0.42
N VAL A 29 22.02 -7.38 1.40
CA VAL A 29 22.45 -6.92 2.72
C VAL A 29 23.86 -6.37 2.70
N GLN A 30 24.04 -5.25 3.39
CA GLN A 30 25.33 -4.57 3.48
C GLN A 30 26.20 -5.15 4.61
N PRO A 31 27.52 -4.91 4.61
CA PRO A 31 28.38 -5.25 5.74
C PRO A 31 27.85 -4.70 7.08
N PRO A 32 28.15 -5.34 8.22
CA PRO A 32 27.80 -4.80 9.54
C PRO A 32 28.34 -3.40 9.79
N LEU A 33 27.60 -2.61 10.57
CA LEU A 33 28.01 -1.25 10.92
C LEU A 33 29.18 -1.31 11.92
N PRO A 34 30.30 -0.59 11.68
CA PRO A 34 31.41 -0.58 12.62
C PRO A 34 31.02 0.01 13.98
N ASP A 35 31.55 -0.54 15.08
CA ASP A 35 31.25 -0.06 16.44
C ASP A 35 31.55 1.44 16.64
N ALA A 36 32.58 1.97 15.96
CA ALA A 36 32.90 3.40 15.99
C ALA A 36 31.75 4.24 15.42
N ARG A 37 31.18 3.81 14.30
CA ARG A 37 30.05 4.48 13.65
C ARG A 37 28.76 4.36 14.46
N ILE A 38 28.52 3.20 15.07
CA ILE A 38 27.41 3.02 16.04
C ILE A 38 27.54 4.02 17.19
N ALA A 39 28.75 4.20 17.74
CA ALA A 39 28.99 5.15 18.82
C ALA A 39 28.77 6.62 18.40
N GLU A 40 29.16 6.98 17.17
CA GLU A 40 28.87 8.29 16.58
C GLU A 40 27.37 8.55 16.49
N ILE A 41 26.59 7.61 15.94
CA ILE A 41 25.14 7.76 15.82
C ILE A 41 24.47 7.80 17.19
N GLN A 42 24.89 6.97 18.14
CA GLN A 42 24.40 7.03 19.52
C GLN A 42 24.65 8.39 20.15
N ALA A 43 25.80 9.03 19.85
CA ALA A 43 26.09 10.36 20.33
C ALA A 43 25.14 11.43 19.76
N LEU A 44 24.37 11.16 18.71
CA LEU A 44 23.35 12.07 18.17
C LEU A 44 21.96 11.84 18.78
N CYS A 45 21.76 10.75 19.52
CA CYS A 45 20.48 10.36 20.10
C CYS A 45 20.28 10.92 21.52
N GLU A 46 19.02 11.17 21.92
CA GLU A 46 18.68 11.66 23.26
C GLU A 46 18.86 10.58 24.35
N GLY A 47 18.69 9.31 23.98
CA GLY A 47 18.92 8.15 24.83
C GLY A 47 19.83 7.10 24.17
N PRO A 48 20.08 5.97 24.86
CA PRO A 48 20.90 4.88 24.34
C PRO A 48 20.23 4.19 23.15
N LEU A 49 21.05 3.63 22.25
CA LEU A 49 20.52 2.82 21.15
C LEU A 49 19.91 1.51 21.69
N PRO A 50 18.69 1.13 21.23
CA PRO A 50 18.03 -0.08 21.68
C PRO A 50 18.80 -1.36 21.29
N PRO A 51 18.81 -2.40 22.13
CA PRO A 51 19.53 -3.64 21.84
C PRO A 51 19.16 -4.30 20.50
N ALA A 52 17.87 -4.31 20.14
CA ALA A 52 17.41 -4.92 18.90
C ALA A 52 17.96 -4.22 17.65
N LEU A 53 18.15 -2.89 17.70
CA LEU A 53 18.78 -2.13 16.62
C LEU A 53 20.28 -2.42 16.53
N LEU A 54 20.96 -2.51 17.68
CA LEU A 54 22.38 -2.89 17.72
C LEU A 54 22.61 -4.29 17.14
N ASP A 55 21.72 -5.23 17.44
CA ASP A 55 21.78 -6.58 16.89
C ASP A 55 21.55 -6.58 15.37
N LEU A 56 20.60 -5.79 14.87
CA LEU A 56 20.40 -5.61 13.45
C LEU A 56 21.66 -5.02 12.79
N TRP A 57 22.22 -3.93 13.30
CA TRP A 57 23.39 -3.29 12.68
C TRP A 57 24.68 -4.13 12.75
N ARG A 58 24.85 -4.92 13.81
CA ARG A 58 25.94 -5.92 13.88
C ARG A 58 25.73 -7.08 12.91
N LEU A 59 24.49 -7.31 12.50
CA LEU A 59 24.13 -8.29 11.50
C LEU A 59 24.28 -7.69 10.10
N THR A 60 23.73 -6.50 9.82
CA THR A 60 23.84 -5.80 8.55
C THR A 60 23.51 -4.31 8.72
N ALA A 61 24.27 -3.45 8.05
CA ALA A 61 23.99 -2.02 7.99
C ALA A 61 23.30 -1.69 6.67
N GLY A 62 22.11 -2.23 6.40
CA GLY A 62 21.37 -1.97 5.18
C GLY A 62 20.72 -3.23 4.59
N GLY A 63 20.13 -3.07 3.41
CA GLY A 63 19.51 -4.15 2.65
C GLY A 63 18.02 -3.95 2.42
N GLU A 64 17.47 -4.80 1.58
CA GLU A 64 16.10 -4.71 1.11
C GLU A 64 15.16 -5.67 1.86
N LEU A 65 13.92 -5.23 1.98
CA LEU A 65 12.79 -5.92 2.59
C LEU A 65 11.69 -6.08 1.54
N ALA A 66 11.31 -7.33 1.30
CA ALA A 66 10.28 -7.68 0.32
C ALA A 66 9.08 -8.31 1.04
N TYR A 67 8.40 -7.48 1.83
CA TYR A 67 7.22 -7.82 2.62
C TYR A 67 6.22 -6.66 2.67
N ASP A 68 4.97 -7.00 2.97
CA ASP A 68 3.92 -6.04 3.25
C ASP A 68 3.94 -5.64 4.73
N LEU A 69 3.70 -4.35 4.98
CA LEU A 69 3.45 -3.77 6.29
C LEU A 69 2.19 -2.91 6.24
N ARG A 70 1.34 -3.03 7.26
CA ARG A 70 0.16 -2.19 7.43
C ARG A 70 0.09 -1.59 8.82
N ALA A 71 -0.47 -0.39 8.90
CA ALA A 71 -0.77 0.28 10.15
C ALA A 71 -2.08 1.07 10.04
N GLN A 72 -2.72 1.25 11.19
CA GLN A 72 -3.84 2.17 11.33
C GLN A 72 -3.31 3.59 11.59
N MET A 73 -3.67 4.54 10.73
CA MET A 73 -3.27 5.95 10.82
C MET A 73 -4.50 6.82 10.59
N ASP A 74 -4.85 7.67 11.55
CA ASP A 74 -6.04 8.54 11.50
C ASP A 74 -7.36 7.81 11.16
N GLY A 75 -7.48 6.55 11.60
CA GLY A 75 -8.64 5.70 11.33
C GLY A 75 -8.68 5.07 9.94
N ASN A 76 -7.63 5.25 9.14
CA ASN A 76 -7.42 4.60 7.85
C ASN A 76 -6.54 3.36 7.98
N GLU A 77 -6.79 2.36 7.13
CA GLU A 77 -5.89 1.21 6.95
C GLU A 77 -4.86 1.56 5.87
N GLU A 78 -3.63 1.85 6.28
CA GLU A 78 -2.56 2.30 5.40
C GLU A 78 -1.52 1.20 5.16
N ALA A 79 -1.13 1.04 3.90
CA ALA A 79 0.05 0.27 3.54
C ALA A 79 1.30 1.16 3.69
N LEU A 80 2.33 0.61 4.34
CA LEU A 80 3.60 1.28 4.57
C LEU A 80 4.68 0.61 3.74
N SER A 81 5.38 1.41 2.94
CA SER A 81 6.53 0.94 2.19
C SER A 81 7.76 0.97 3.09
N TRP A 82 8.11 -0.19 3.65
CA TRP A 82 9.39 -0.41 4.32
C TRP A 82 10.22 -1.38 3.48
N SER A 83 10.71 -0.89 2.35
CA SER A 83 11.44 -1.71 1.37
C SER A 83 12.95 -1.68 1.57
N GLU A 84 13.48 -0.70 2.29
CA GLU A 84 14.92 -0.52 2.51
C GLU A 84 15.21 -0.29 4.00
N LEU A 85 16.35 -0.83 4.46
CA LEU A 85 17.05 -0.36 5.65
C LEU A 85 18.10 0.68 5.24
N PHE A 86 18.03 1.89 5.80
CA PHE A 86 18.96 2.96 5.44
C PHE A 86 20.39 2.62 5.86
N TYR A 87 21.33 2.94 4.98
CA TYR A 87 22.75 2.71 5.19
C TYR A 87 23.61 3.84 4.64
N ASP A 88 24.83 3.99 5.16
CA ASP A 88 25.78 5.02 4.71
C ASP A 88 26.27 4.68 3.28
N GLY A 89 26.25 5.66 2.38
CA GLY A 89 26.65 5.47 0.98
C GLY A 89 25.59 4.81 0.08
N SER A 90 24.34 4.74 0.51
CA SER A 90 23.20 4.41 -0.36
C SER A 90 23.05 5.45 -1.47
N ASP A 91 22.84 5.00 -2.71
CA ASP A 91 22.60 5.85 -3.88
C ASP A 91 21.11 6.24 -4.04
N HIS A 92 20.26 5.88 -3.07
CA HIS A 92 18.85 6.28 -3.01
C HIS A 92 18.69 7.76 -2.64
N TYR A 93 17.47 8.20 -2.29
CA TYR A 93 17.16 9.62 -2.09
C TYR A 93 18.08 10.31 -1.07
N ARG A 94 18.31 9.64 0.07
CA ARG A 94 19.31 9.99 1.08
C ARG A 94 19.85 8.70 1.68
N ASP A 95 21.12 8.70 2.02
CA ASP A 95 21.74 7.64 2.81
C ASP A 95 21.42 7.81 4.31
N LEU A 96 21.88 6.90 5.16
CA LEU A 96 21.60 6.94 6.60
C LEU A 96 22.05 8.27 7.24
N GLN A 97 23.26 8.74 6.93
CA GLN A 97 23.76 10.02 7.43
C GLN A 97 22.90 11.19 6.93
N GLY A 98 22.56 11.22 5.64
CA GLY A 98 21.74 12.27 5.04
C GLY A 98 20.30 12.31 5.60
N TRP A 99 19.75 11.16 6.00
CA TRP A 99 18.48 11.11 6.74
C TRP A 99 18.63 11.61 8.17
N ILE A 100 19.69 11.22 8.88
CA ILE A 100 19.97 11.75 10.22
C ILE A 100 20.07 13.28 10.18
N GLU A 101 20.84 13.84 9.26
CA GLU A 101 20.98 15.29 9.08
C GLU A 101 19.64 15.97 8.78
N HIS A 102 18.84 15.37 7.90
CA HIS A 102 17.50 15.86 7.60
C HIS A 102 16.61 15.91 8.84
N GLU A 103 16.60 14.86 9.67
CA GLU A 103 15.80 14.85 10.91
C GLU A 103 16.30 15.85 11.94
N GLN A 104 17.61 16.15 11.96
CA GLN A 104 18.16 17.20 12.81
C GLN A 104 17.70 18.59 12.37
N GLU A 105 17.69 18.86 11.06
CA GLU A 105 17.13 20.09 10.49
C GLU A 105 15.64 20.23 10.85
N CYS A 106 14.84 19.19 10.62
CA CYS A 106 13.42 19.18 10.97
C CYS A 106 13.17 19.41 12.46
N ALA A 107 13.94 18.77 13.34
CA ALA A 107 13.81 18.95 14.79
C ALA A 107 14.19 20.37 15.23
N GLN A 108 15.19 20.98 14.59
CA GLN A 108 15.58 22.35 14.84
C GLN A 108 14.50 23.35 14.40
N ASP A 109 13.95 23.16 13.20
CA ASP A 109 12.89 24.01 12.66
C ASP A 109 11.61 23.92 13.50
N ALA A 110 11.18 22.71 13.87
CA ALA A 110 10.02 22.50 14.73
C ALA A 110 10.19 23.18 16.10
N ALA A 111 11.37 23.06 16.72
CA ALA A 111 11.64 23.75 17.98
C ALA A 111 11.61 25.28 17.82
N ALA A 112 12.13 25.81 16.72
CA ALA A 112 12.10 27.24 16.43
C ALA A 112 10.67 27.76 16.23
N GLU A 113 9.82 27.00 15.53
CA GLU A 113 8.39 27.30 15.34
C GLU A 113 7.63 27.30 16.69
N ASP A 114 7.97 26.37 17.59
CA ASP A 114 7.41 26.28 18.94
C ASP A 114 8.02 27.31 19.93
N GLY A 115 8.98 28.13 19.49
CA GLY A 115 9.69 29.09 20.35
C GLY A 115 10.59 28.44 21.40
N ALA A 116 10.96 27.18 21.21
CA ALA A 116 11.85 26.40 22.06
C ALA A 116 13.28 26.33 21.48
N THR A 117 14.26 26.01 22.34
CA THR A 117 15.62 25.67 21.89
C THR A 117 15.75 24.17 21.84
N TRP A 118 16.04 23.62 20.66
CA TRP A 118 16.32 22.20 20.52
C TRP A 118 17.66 21.83 21.19
N ASN A 119 17.70 20.66 21.83
CA ASN A 119 18.87 20.16 22.59
C ASN A 119 19.97 19.54 21.71
N GLY A 120 19.80 19.54 20.39
CA GLY A 120 20.73 18.95 19.43
C GLY A 120 20.71 17.42 19.38
N LYS A 121 19.70 16.77 19.97
CA LYS A 121 19.56 15.31 20.01
C LYS A 121 18.27 14.83 19.37
N LEU A 122 18.37 13.71 18.65
CA LEU A 122 17.24 13.05 18.03
C LEU A 122 16.46 12.22 19.07
N ARG A 123 15.13 12.32 19.00
CA ARG A 123 14.17 11.47 19.74
C ARG A 123 13.76 10.22 18.97
N TYR A 124 13.85 10.31 17.64
CA TYR A 124 13.52 9.25 16.69
C TYR A 124 14.67 9.15 15.71
N LEU A 125 15.19 7.94 15.55
CA LEU A 125 16.28 7.66 14.64
C LEU A 125 15.71 6.99 13.39
N PRO A 126 15.91 7.54 12.17
CA PRO A 126 15.46 6.90 10.95
C PRO A 126 16.28 5.64 10.68
N ILE A 127 15.60 4.54 10.33
CA ILE A 127 16.26 3.24 10.07
C ILE A 127 15.87 2.61 8.74
N GLY A 128 14.86 3.14 8.06
CA GLY A 128 14.39 2.60 6.78
C GLY A 128 13.14 3.31 6.29
N GLY A 129 12.64 2.85 5.14
CA GLY A 129 11.47 3.44 4.50
C GLY A 129 11.50 3.24 2.99
N PHE A 130 10.82 4.13 2.27
CA PHE A 130 10.87 4.21 0.82
C PHE A 130 10.74 5.66 0.36
N GLU A 131 11.74 6.11 -0.39
CA GLU A 131 11.85 7.47 -0.90
C GLU A 131 11.58 8.53 0.20
N TYR A 132 10.73 9.52 -0.08
CA TYR A 132 10.39 10.62 0.83
C TYR A 132 8.99 10.48 1.46
N CYS A 133 8.23 9.44 1.10
CA CYS A 133 6.81 9.33 1.46
C CYS A 133 6.54 8.45 2.69
N ASP A 134 7.37 7.43 2.93
CA ASP A 134 7.23 6.51 4.08
C ASP A 134 8.57 6.42 4.81
N ARG A 135 8.56 6.62 6.13
CA ARG A 135 9.76 6.55 6.98
C ARG A 135 9.50 5.70 8.22
N ILE A 136 10.46 4.85 8.55
CA ILE A 136 10.46 3.98 9.72
C ILE A 136 11.56 4.45 10.68
N TYR A 137 11.15 4.67 11.92
CA TYR A 137 11.98 5.18 12.99
C TYR A 137 12.04 4.21 14.16
N VAL A 138 13.14 4.30 14.91
CA VAL A 138 13.24 3.75 16.26
C VAL A 138 13.19 4.91 17.24
N ALA A 139 12.29 4.83 18.22
CA ALA A 139 12.23 5.78 19.32
C ALA A 139 13.46 5.59 20.23
N VAL A 140 14.27 6.64 20.37
CA VAL A 140 15.50 6.66 21.17
C VAL A 140 15.41 7.61 22.37
N GLU A 141 14.32 8.37 22.48
CA GLU A 141 14.03 9.17 23.68
C GLU A 141 13.87 8.26 24.92
N PRO A 142 14.48 8.60 26.06
CA PRO A 142 14.28 7.87 27.31
C PRO A 142 12.81 7.88 27.73
N GLY A 143 12.21 6.72 27.94
CA GLY A 143 10.82 6.64 28.37
C GLY A 143 10.19 5.28 28.09
N PRO A 144 8.86 5.14 28.34
CA PRO A 144 8.15 3.89 28.13
C PRO A 144 8.08 3.46 26.65
N GLN A 145 8.31 4.39 25.71
CA GLN A 145 8.34 4.12 24.27
C GLN A 145 9.74 3.88 23.72
N ALA A 146 10.80 3.97 24.55
CA ALA A 146 12.16 3.74 24.11
C ALA A 146 12.31 2.35 23.49
N GLY A 147 12.85 2.28 22.27
CA GLY A 147 12.98 1.07 21.48
C GLY A 147 11.82 0.76 20.54
N SER A 148 10.67 1.42 20.70
CA SER A 148 9.52 1.19 19.82
C SER A 148 9.80 1.61 18.39
N VAL A 149 9.16 0.92 17.45
CA VAL A 149 9.24 1.23 16.02
C VAL A 149 8.03 2.04 15.63
N VAL A 150 8.28 3.18 15.00
CA VAL A 150 7.28 4.17 14.60
C VAL A 150 7.36 4.37 13.10
N ALA A 151 6.23 4.41 12.43
CA ALA A 151 6.15 4.80 11.03
C ALA A 151 5.55 6.20 10.90
N TRP A 152 6.10 6.96 9.98
CA TRP A 152 5.51 8.19 9.46
C TRP A 152 5.18 7.98 7.98
N LYS A 153 4.02 8.50 7.57
CA LYS A 153 3.57 8.48 6.17
C LYS A 153 3.13 9.88 5.77
N GLN A 154 3.61 10.35 4.62
CA GLN A 154 3.26 11.66 4.08
C GLN A 154 1.79 11.73 3.70
N GLY A 155 1.14 12.84 4.06
CA GLY A 155 -0.19 13.17 3.56
C GLY A 155 -0.17 13.56 2.08
N LEU A 156 -1.15 13.07 1.32
CA LEU A 156 -1.35 13.39 -0.10
C LEU A 156 -2.66 14.18 -0.28
N PRO A 157 -2.68 15.47 0.08
CA PRO A 157 -3.89 16.28 0.00
C PRO A 157 -4.44 16.33 -1.43
N GLY A 158 -5.74 16.10 -1.55
CA GLY A 158 -6.46 16.07 -2.83
C GLY A 158 -6.49 14.68 -3.50
N TRP A 159 -5.74 13.70 -3.00
CA TRP A 159 -5.84 12.31 -3.46
C TRP A 159 -6.97 11.62 -2.72
N THR A 160 -8.00 11.19 -3.45
CA THR A 160 -9.18 10.57 -2.83
C THR A 160 -8.78 9.28 -2.11
N HIS A 161 -9.26 9.11 -0.89
CA HIS A 161 -9.00 7.98 0.01
C HIS A 161 -7.58 7.85 0.57
N ALA A 162 -6.61 8.65 0.13
CA ALA A 162 -5.31 8.73 0.79
C ALA A 162 -5.39 9.52 2.11
N LEU A 163 -4.38 9.37 2.97
CA LEU A 163 -4.14 10.30 4.06
C LEU A 163 -4.07 11.74 3.51
N GLN A 164 -4.81 12.66 4.12
CA GLN A 164 -4.82 14.07 3.69
C GLN A 164 -3.77 14.92 4.41
N GLN A 165 -3.23 14.40 5.51
CA GLN A 165 -2.19 14.98 6.34
C GLN A 165 -1.21 13.87 6.72
N ASP A 166 -0.04 14.25 7.21
CA ASP A 166 0.94 13.29 7.67
C ASP A 166 0.39 12.41 8.79
N GLY A 167 0.59 11.10 8.67
CA GLY A 167 0.17 10.11 9.66
C GLY A 167 1.37 9.55 10.42
N ILE A 168 1.19 9.28 11.71
CA ILE A 168 2.19 8.62 12.55
C ILE A 168 1.52 7.46 13.28
N ALA A 169 2.19 6.30 13.30
CA ALA A 169 1.73 5.14 14.06
C ALA A 169 2.90 4.38 14.69
N THR A 170 2.73 3.93 15.93
CA THR A 170 3.61 2.92 16.53
C THR A 170 3.29 1.57 15.91
N ILE A 171 4.27 0.97 15.23
CA ILE A 171 4.17 -0.32 14.57
C ILE A 171 4.34 -1.47 15.56
N ALA A 172 5.33 -1.34 16.45
CA ALA A 172 5.71 -2.40 17.36
C ALA A 172 6.46 -1.86 18.59
N PRO A 173 6.45 -2.60 19.71
CA PRO A 173 7.16 -2.20 20.93
C PRO A 173 8.69 -2.28 20.81
N ASP A 174 9.21 -3.07 19.87
CA ASP A 174 10.64 -3.15 19.54
C ASP A 174 10.85 -3.59 18.08
N LEU A 175 12.11 -3.59 17.66
CA LEU A 175 12.49 -3.93 16.28
C LEU A 175 12.25 -5.41 15.93
N TYR A 176 12.39 -6.35 16.88
CA TYR A 176 12.09 -7.75 16.58
C TYR A 176 10.59 -7.93 16.32
N ALA A 177 9.74 -7.28 17.11
CA ALA A 177 8.30 -7.29 16.91
C ALA A 177 7.89 -6.56 15.62
N ALA A 178 8.61 -5.51 15.22
CA ALA A 178 8.37 -4.83 13.94
C ALA A 178 8.64 -5.75 12.75
N PHE A 179 9.76 -6.47 12.77
CA PHE A 179 10.06 -7.48 11.75
C PHE A 179 9.05 -8.64 11.78
N ALA A 180 8.59 -9.06 12.97
CA ALA A 180 7.55 -10.08 13.08
C ALA A 180 6.19 -9.63 12.49
N ALA A 181 5.94 -8.31 12.41
CA ALA A 181 4.74 -7.75 11.78
C ALA A 181 4.81 -7.73 10.25
N LEU A 182 6.01 -7.78 9.65
CA LEU A 182 6.19 -7.94 8.21
C LEU A 182 5.59 -9.26 7.75
N ARG A 183 4.91 -9.27 6.61
CA ARG A 183 4.20 -10.45 6.12
C ARG A 183 4.14 -10.51 4.60
N LEU A 184 3.68 -11.61 4.04
CA LEU A 184 3.23 -11.66 2.65
C LEU A 184 1.72 -11.76 2.63
N GLU A 185 1.07 -10.81 1.97
CA GLU A 185 -0.38 -10.77 1.80
C GLU A 185 -0.82 -11.65 0.62
N THR A 186 0.04 -11.79 -0.40
CA THR A 186 -0.19 -12.66 -1.57
C THR A 186 1.00 -13.56 -1.83
N ASP A 187 0.73 -14.73 -2.42
CA ASP A 187 1.76 -15.71 -2.74
C ASP A 187 2.54 -15.27 -3.98
N PRO A 188 3.87 -15.06 -3.90
CA PRO A 188 4.66 -14.62 -5.05
C PRO A 188 4.69 -15.63 -6.21
N ASP A 189 4.32 -16.89 -5.99
CA ASP A 189 4.19 -17.86 -7.09
C ASP A 189 2.85 -17.72 -7.85
N GLU A 190 1.84 -17.11 -7.24
CA GLU A 190 0.48 -17.03 -7.79
C GLU A 190 0.09 -15.60 -8.23
N ASP A 191 0.75 -14.57 -7.70
CA ASP A 191 0.41 -13.17 -7.93
C ASP A 191 1.62 -12.35 -8.41
N GLU A 192 1.54 -11.86 -9.65
CA GLU A 192 2.53 -11.00 -10.29
C GLU A 192 2.71 -9.62 -9.64
N ASN A 193 1.83 -9.26 -8.69
CA ASN A 193 1.92 -8.03 -7.91
C ASN A 193 2.38 -8.27 -6.46
N SER A 194 2.75 -9.50 -6.11
CA SER A 194 3.24 -9.80 -4.76
C SER A 194 4.56 -9.07 -4.50
N THR A 195 4.65 -8.40 -3.35
CA THR A 195 5.90 -7.82 -2.84
C THR A 195 7.01 -8.87 -2.73
N GLY A 196 6.64 -10.15 -2.56
CA GLY A 196 7.58 -11.26 -2.48
C GLY A 196 8.32 -11.60 -3.77
N LEU A 197 7.85 -11.15 -4.94
CA LEU A 197 8.50 -11.42 -6.22
C LEU A 197 9.93 -10.92 -6.27
N ARG A 198 10.20 -9.78 -5.64
CA ARG A 198 11.55 -9.21 -5.56
C ARG A 198 12.57 -10.19 -4.98
N VAL A 199 12.17 -11.04 -4.01
CA VAL A 199 13.05 -12.10 -3.47
C VAL A 199 13.30 -13.18 -4.51
N LEU A 200 12.28 -13.62 -5.24
CA LEU A 200 12.43 -14.66 -6.26
C LEU A 200 13.35 -14.18 -7.39
N GLU A 201 13.16 -12.95 -7.86
CA GLU A 201 14.03 -12.31 -8.86
C GLU A 201 15.48 -12.23 -8.37
N TYR A 202 15.69 -11.81 -7.11
CA TYR A 202 17.03 -11.77 -6.52
C TYR A 202 17.67 -13.16 -6.44
N LEU A 203 16.90 -14.18 -6.06
CA LEU A 203 17.41 -15.56 -5.99
C LEU A 203 17.78 -16.11 -7.37
N ASP A 204 16.97 -15.83 -8.39
CA ASP A 204 17.25 -16.23 -9.76
C ASP A 204 18.57 -15.61 -10.26
N GLU A 205 18.79 -14.31 -10.00
CA GLU A 205 20.05 -13.63 -10.28
C GLU A 205 21.23 -14.27 -9.52
N ARG A 206 21.07 -14.57 -8.22
CA ARG A 206 22.14 -15.21 -7.43
C ARG A 206 22.48 -16.60 -7.93
N VAL A 207 21.51 -17.36 -8.43
CA VAL A 207 21.76 -18.68 -9.03
C VAL A 207 22.46 -18.53 -10.39
N SER A 208 21.96 -17.67 -11.27
CA SER A 208 22.48 -17.55 -12.65
C SER A 208 23.87 -16.93 -12.70
N ASP A 209 24.10 -15.88 -11.90
CA ASP A 209 25.24 -14.98 -12.10
C ASP A 209 26.27 -15.08 -10.97
N HIS A 210 25.85 -15.57 -9.80
CA HIS A 210 26.70 -15.59 -8.59
C HIS A 210 26.95 -17.00 -8.03
N GLY A 211 26.51 -18.05 -8.73
CA GLY A 211 26.83 -19.44 -8.39
C GLY A 211 26.15 -19.95 -7.11
N MET A 212 25.04 -19.34 -6.69
CA MET A 212 24.24 -19.87 -5.60
C MET A 212 23.67 -21.25 -5.97
N PRO A 213 23.80 -22.29 -5.13
CA PRO A 213 23.18 -23.57 -5.42
C PRO A 213 21.65 -23.45 -5.47
N GLN A 214 21.02 -23.98 -6.53
CA GLN A 214 19.55 -23.99 -6.66
C GLN A 214 18.84 -24.52 -5.41
N ALA A 215 19.35 -25.60 -4.81
CA ALA A 215 18.77 -26.17 -3.59
C ALA A 215 18.80 -25.20 -2.39
N LEU A 216 19.78 -24.30 -2.31
CA LEU A 216 19.82 -23.26 -1.29
C LEU A 216 18.80 -22.16 -1.62
N ALA A 217 18.72 -21.72 -2.88
CA ALA A 217 17.72 -20.76 -3.34
C ALA A 217 16.27 -21.26 -3.07
N ASP A 218 15.96 -22.51 -3.41
CA ASP A 218 14.65 -23.13 -3.15
C ASP A 218 14.32 -23.13 -1.65
N ARG A 219 15.32 -23.39 -0.79
CA ARG A 219 15.14 -23.30 0.67
C ARG A 219 14.90 -21.88 1.15
N VAL A 220 15.54 -20.88 0.54
CA VAL A 220 15.31 -19.47 0.87
C VAL A 220 13.91 -19.04 0.45
N ALA A 221 13.46 -19.40 -0.76
CA ALA A 221 12.10 -19.15 -1.23
C ALA A 221 11.08 -19.80 -0.29
N ALA A 222 11.29 -21.06 0.09
CA ALA A 222 10.43 -21.76 1.06
C ALA A 222 10.43 -21.10 2.44
N PHE A 223 11.58 -20.59 2.91
CA PHE A 223 11.67 -19.86 4.17
C PHE A 223 10.89 -18.53 4.11
N HIS A 224 11.07 -17.74 3.05
CA HIS A 224 10.41 -16.47 2.83
C HIS A 224 8.89 -16.62 2.79
N ARG A 225 8.38 -17.65 2.07
CA ARG A 225 6.95 -17.96 1.99
C ARG A 225 6.30 -18.36 3.31
N ARG A 226 7.06 -18.65 4.37
CA ARG A 226 6.48 -18.83 5.72
C ARG A 226 5.88 -17.54 6.29
N ALA A 227 6.25 -16.38 5.74
CA ALA A 227 5.62 -15.10 6.07
C ALA A 227 4.25 -14.91 5.38
N LEU A 228 3.87 -15.81 4.45
CA LEU A 228 2.55 -15.80 3.84
C LEU A 228 1.46 -16.04 4.87
N VAL A 229 0.51 -15.12 4.88
CA VAL A 229 -0.59 -15.16 5.82
C VAL A 229 -1.71 -16.04 5.28
N ASP A 230 -2.04 -17.09 6.04
CA ASP A 230 -3.13 -17.99 5.68
C ASP A 230 -4.49 -17.50 6.20
N TRP A 231 -5.23 -16.79 5.36
CA TRP A 231 -6.65 -16.47 5.61
C TRP A 231 -7.61 -17.59 5.15
N ARG A 232 -7.16 -18.51 4.29
CA ARG A 232 -8.00 -19.58 3.73
C ARG A 232 -8.31 -20.63 4.78
N GLY A 233 -7.34 -21.03 5.61
CA GLY A 233 -7.54 -21.95 6.72
C GLY A 233 -8.65 -21.49 7.69
N PRO A 234 -8.57 -20.28 8.27
CA PRO A 234 -9.62 -19.73 9.13
C PRO A 234 -10.97 -19.52 8.41
N LEU A 235 -10.97 -19.23 7.11
CA LEU A 235 -12.20 -19.17 6.33
C LEU A 235 -12.87 -20.55 6.23
N GLU A 236 -12.13 -21.62 5.92
CA GLU A 236 -12.68 -22.98 5.86
C GLU A 236 -13.13 -23.48 7.23
N ALA A 237 -12.41 -23.11 8.30
CA ALA A 237 -12.78 -23.44 9.67
C ALA A 237 -13.96 -22.60 10.22
N GLY A 238 -14.38 -21.53 9.52
CA GLY A 238 -15.42 -20.61 10.00
C GLY A 238 -15.00 -19.73 11.18
N THR A 239 -13.69 -19.56 11.38
CA THR A 239 -13.10 -18.79 12.50
C THR A 239 -12.55 -17.43 12.08
N LEU A 240 -12.69 -17.06 10.81
CA LEU A 240 -12.12 -15.84 10.23
C LEU A 240 -12.57 -14.56 10.95
N ALA A 241 -13.81 -14.54 11.46
CA ALA A 241 -14.35 -13.41 12.23
C ALA A 241 -13.55 -13.11 13.52
N GLY A 242 -12.81 -14.10 14.05
CA GLY A 242 -11.92 -13.92 15.19
C GLY A 242 -10.60 -13.24 14.86
N THR A 243 -10.30 -12.97 13.58
CA THR A 243 -9.05 -12.36 13.14
C THR A 243 -9.32 -11.31 12.05
N PRO A 244 -9.63 -10.06 12.43
CA PRO A 244 -10.04 -9.01 11.50
C PRO A 244 -9.05 -8.76 10.36
N SER A 245 -7.73 -8.80 10.61
CA SER A 245 -6.70 -8.63 9.59
C SER A 245 -6.77 -9.68 8.48
N LEU A 246 -7.07 -10.94 8.83
CA LEU A 246 -7.24 -12.03 7.85
C LEU A 246 -8.53 -11.87 7.06
N ALA A 247 -9.61 -11.40 7.71
CA ALA A 247 -10.87 -11.11 7.03
C ALA A 247 -10.70 -9.99 6.00
N THR A 248 -10.00 -8.91 6.37
CA THR A 248 -9.64 -7.81 5.48
C THR A 248 -8.83 -8.30 4.28
N LEU A 249 -7.83 -9.16 4.51
CA LEU A 249 -7.02 -9.74 3.44
C LEU A 249 -7.84 -10.62 2.49
N ALA A 250 -8.69 -11.50 3.02
CA ALA A 250 -9.59 -12.33 2.22
C ALA A 250 -10.54 -11.48 1.36
N LEU A 251 -11.03 -10.36 1.91
CA LEU A 251 -11.87 -9.42 1.17
C LEU A 251 -11.08 -8.72 0.06
N GLN A 252 -9.87 -8.23 0.32
CA GLN A 252 -9.01 -7.64 -0.71
C GLN A 252 -8.75 -8.61 -1.86
N HIS A 253 -8.47 -9.88 -1.55
CA HIS A 253 -8.32 -10.93 -2.55
C HIS A 253 -9.60 -11.15 -3.36
N ALA A 254 -10.77 -11.16 -2.71
CA ALA A 254 -12.04 -11.26 -3.39
C ALA A 254 -12.27 -10.11 -4.38
N LEU A 255 -11.89 -8.89 -4.00
CA LEU A 255 -12.05 -7.72 -4.87
C LEU A 255 -11.07 -7.74 -6.05
N SER A 256 -9.81 -8.12 -5.84
CA SER A 256 -8.84 -8.16 -6.94
C SER A 256 -9.16 -9.21 -8.00
N HIS A 257 -9.93 -10.25 -7.64
CA HIS A 257 -10.34 -11.32 -8.55
C HIS A 257 -11.80 -11.24 -9.00
N ASP A 258 -12.53 -10.17 -8.64
CA ASP A 258 -13.97 -10.03 -8.84
C ASP A 258 -14.80 -11.24 -8.32
N ASP A 259 -14.37 -11.85 -7.21
CA ASP A 259 -14.96 -13.07 -6.66
C ASP A 259 -16.17 -12.75 -5.76
N ALA A 260 -17.34 -12.65 -6.40
CA ALA A 260 -18.63 -12.54 -5.74
C ALA A 260 -18.94 -13.71 -4.78
N GLY A 261 -18.42 -14.90 -5.08
CA GLY A 261 -18.63 -16.11 -4.27
C GLY A 261 -17.95 -15.98 -2.92
N LEU A 262 -16.68 -15.55 -2.92
CA LEU A 262 -15.91 -15.30 -1.72
C LEU A 262 -16.53 -14.17 -0.88
N VAL A 263 -16.97 -13.06 -1.49
CA VAL A 263 -17.70 -12.00 -0.77
C VAL A 263 -18.93 -12.55 -0.03
N ARG A 264 -19.75 -13.37 -0.71
CA ARG A 264 -20.92 -14.01 -0.08
C ARG A 264 -20.53 -14.97 1.05
N ARG A 265 -19.40 -15.67 0.95
CA ARG A 265 -18.89 -16.53 2.03
C ARG A 265 -18.47 -15.70 3.25
N LEU A 266 -17.75 -14.61 3.03
CA LEU A 266 -17.33 -13.68 4.10
C LEU A 266 -18.55 -13.09 4.82
N ALA A 267 -19.55 -12.64 4.06
CA ALA A 267 -20.81 -12.14 4.60
C ALA A 267 -21.54 -13.18 5.46
N LYS A 268 -21.61 -14.44 5.00
CA LYS A 268 -22.22 -15.55 5.77
C LYS A 268 -21.52 -15.85 7.08
N GLN A 269 -20.22 -15.55 7.20
CA GLN A 269 -19.47 -15.69 8.45
C GLN A 269 -19.57 -14.45 9.35
N GLY A 270 -20.40 -13.47 9.00
CA GLY A 270 -20.65 -12.29 9.81
C GLY A 270 -19.63 -11.17 9.63
N MET A 271 -18.83 -11.19 8.55
CA MET A 271 -17.96 -10.07 8.22
C MET A 271 -18.81 -8.83 7.91
N ARG A 272 -18.43 -7.69 8.50
CA ARG A 272 -19.03 -6.38 8.22
C ARG A 272 -18.22 -5.66 7.14
N PHE A 273 -18.90 -4.85 6.33
CA PHE A 273 -18.31 -4.12 5.20
C PHE A 273 -18.35 -2.60 5.39
N ASP A 274 -18.43 -2.12 6.63
CA ASP A 274 -18.53 -0.69 6.98
C ASP A 274 -17.19 -0.05 7.36
N ALA A 275 -16.19 -0.86 7.70
CA ALA A 275 -14.84 -0.39 7.98
C ALA A 275 -14.07 -0.04 6.69
N PRO A 276 -13.15 0.95 6.72
CA PRO A 276 -12.24 1.20 5.61
C PRO A 276 -11.38 -0.02 5.26
N LEU A 277 -11.15 -0.23 3.97
CA LEU A 277 -10.37 -1.34 3.42
C LEU A 277 -9.04 -0.90 2.81
N ARG A 278 -8.98 0.33 2.29
CA ARG A 278 -7.78 0.93 1.69
C ARG A 278 -7.81 2.45 1.91
N GLY A 279 -6.91 2.95 2.74
CA GLY A 279 -7.00 4.31 3.22
C GLY A 279 -8.38 4.56 3.85
N SER A 280 -9.11 5.58 3.41
CA SER A 280 -10.49 5.82 3.84
C SER A 280 -11.57 5.16 2.97
N ALA A 281 -11.19 4.41 1.92
CA ALA A 281 -12.15 3.77 1.02
C ALA A 281 -12.83 2.58 1.69
N GLN A 282 -14.16 2.53 1.61
CA GLN A 282 -14.94 1.36 2.02
C GLN A 282 -14.87 0.25 0.96
N PRO A 283 -15.15 -1.02 1.31
CA PRO A 283 -15.07 -2.15 0.38
C PRO A 283 -15.77 -1.95 -0.96
N LEU A 284 -16.95 -1.32 -0.96
CA LEU A 284 -17.70 -1.08 -2.19
C LEU A 284 -16.99 -0.05 -3.09
N ASP A 285 -16.45 1.03 -2.52
CA ASP A 285 -15.68 2.01 -3.29
C ASP A 285 -14.44 1.35 -3.91
N VAL A 286 -13.74 0.49 -3.15
CA VAL A 286 -12.58 -0.26 -3.64
C VAL A 286 -12.97 -1.17 -4.80
N ALA A 287 -14.07 -1.93 -4.67
CA ALA A 287 -14.56 -2.82 -5.73
C ALA A 287 -14.88 -2.05 -7.02
N LEU A 288 -15.55 -0.89 -6.91
CA LEU A 288 -15.90 -0.05 -8.06
C LEU A 288 -14.65 0.53 -8.75
N MET A 289 -13.67 1.00 -7.96
CA MET A 289 -12.39 1.51 -8.47
C MET A 289 -11.57 0.43 -9.19
N GLN A 290 -11.65 -0.82 -8.74
CA GLN A 290 -10.98 -1.97 -9.38
C GLN A 290 -11.80 -2.60 -10.52
N HIS A 291 -13.03 -2.12 -10.73
CA HIS A 291 -13.99 -2.67 -11.70
C HIS A 291 -14.42 -4.11 -11.41
N ALA A 292 -14.36 -4.50 -10.14
CA ALA A 292 -14.82 -5.78 -9.62
C ALA A 292 -16.35 -5.74 -9.44
N TYR A 293 -17.09 -5.76 -10.55
CA TYR A 293 -18.53 -5.52 -10.55
C TYR A 293 -19.35 -6.67 -9.97
N ALA A 294 -18.91 -7.92 -10.12
CA ALA A 294 -19.58 -9.06 -9.50
C ALA A 294 -19.41 -9.03 -7.98
N ALA A 295 -18.20 -8.74 -7.49
CA ALA A 295 -17.90 -8.55 -6.07
C ALA A 295 -18.64 -7.31 -5.51
N ALA A 296 -18.69 -6.19 -6.24
CA ALA A 296 -19.45 -5.00 -5.85
C ALA A 296 -20.94 -5.32 -5.68
N GLN A 297 -21.54 -6.09 -6.60
CA GLN A 297 -22.93 -6.53 -6.45
C GLN A 297 -23.11 -7.44 -5.23
N ALA A 298 -22.18 -8.36 -4.96
CA ALA A 298 -22.24 -9.21 -3.77
C ALA A 298 -22.10 -8.42 -2.47
N LEU A 299 -21.30 -7.35 -2.45
CA LEU A 299 -21.19 -6.42 -1.31
C LEU A 299 -22.51 -5.69 -1.07
N LEU A 300 -23.15 -5.18 -2.13
CA LEU A 300 -24.48 -4.56 -2.04
C LEU A 300 -25.53 -5.55 -1.51
N ASP A 301 -25.57 -6.76 -2.06
CA ASP A 301 -26.48 -7.83 -1.61
C ASP A 301 -26.27 -8.17 -0.12
N ALA A 302 -25.04 -8.00 0.38
CA ALA A 302 -24.66 -8.22 1.77
C ALA A 302 -24.83 -6.98 2.68
N GLY A 303 -25.36 -5.87 2.15
CA GLY A 303 -25.65 -4.66 2.91
C GLY A 303 -24.45 -3.76 3.17
N ALA A 304 -23.42 -3.81 2.31
CA ALA A 304 -22.32 -2.85 2.37
C ALA A 304 -22.84 -1.41 2.19
N PRO A 305 -22.33 -0.43 2.96
CA PRO A 305 -22.71 0.97 2.79
C PRO A 305 -22.37 1.50 1.39
N VAL A 306 -23.22 2.40 0.88
CA VAL A 306 -23.03 3.07 -0.41
C VAL A 306 -22.66 4.52 -0.18
N SER A 307 -21.52 4.93 -0.71
CA SER A 307 -21.10 6.33 -0.68
C SER A 307 -22.01 7.18 -1.60
N PRO A 308 -22.33 8.43 -1.22
CA PRO A 308 -23.10 9.32 -2.10
C PRO A 308 -22.48 9.49 -3.49
N THR A 309 -21.15 9.38 -3.59
CA THR A 309 -20.35 9.56 -4.81
C THR A 309 -19.98 8.25 -5.49
N ALA A 310 -20.59 7.11 -5.14
CA ALA A 310 -20.26 5.80 -5.71
C ALA A 310 -20.30 5.77 -7.25
N LEU A 311 -21.23 6.52 -7.87
CA LEU A 311 -21.36 6.63 -9.33
C LEU A 311 -20.16 7.31 -10.01
N HIS A 312 -19.32 8.03 -9.26
CA HIS A 312 -18.12 8.71 -9.78
C HIS A 312 -16.94 7.75 -9.97
N ARG A 313 -17.03 6.51 -9.45
CA ARG A 313 -15.95 5.51 -9.44
C ARG A 313 -15.81 4.72 -10.73
N PHE A 314 -16.74 4.87 -11.67
CA PHE A 314 -16.70 4.13 -12.92
C PHE A 314 -15.61 4.64 -13.85
N ASP A 315 -14.71 3.73 -14.21
CA ASP A 315 -13.72 3.93 -15.26
C ASP A 315 -13.80 2.88 -16.39
N ARG A 316 -14.59 1.82 -16.20
CA ARG A 316 -15.00 0.86 -17.24
C ARG A 316 -16.52 0.83 -17.36
N GLN A 317 -17.03 0.19 -18.41
CA GLN A 317 -18.47 0.10 -18.71
C GLN A 317 -19.21 -0.59 -17.55
N PRO A 318 -20.02 0.13 -16.74
CA PRO A 318 -20.72 -0.51 -15.63
C PRO A 318 -21.96 -1.29 -16.11
N PRO A 319 -22.28 -2.42 -15.47
CA PRO A 319 -23.57 -3.09 -15.65
C PRO A 319 -24.73 -2.19 -15.21
N VAL A 320 -25.78 -2.11 -16.03
CA VAL A 320 -26.99 -1.31 -15.73
C VAL A 320 -27.64 -1.74 -14.41
N ALA A 321 -27.67 -3.05 -14.14
CA ALA A 321 -28.23 -3.60 -12.90
C ALA A 321 -27.45 -3.14 -11.66
N LEU A 322 -26.13 -3.03 -11.74
CA LEU A 322 -25.31 -2.53 -10.63
C LEU A 322 -25.60 -1.05 -10.37
N VAL A 323 -25.74 -0.24 -11.42
CA VAL A 323 -26.10 1.18 -11.27
C VAL A 323 -27.49 1.35 -10.65
N ALA A 324 -28.47 0.52 -11.06
CA ALA A 324 -29.78 0.49 -10.42
C ALA A 324 -29.70 0.16 -8.93
N ALA A 325 -28.89 -0.84 -8.57
CA ALA A 325 -28.68 -1.24 -7.19
C ALA A 325 -28.01 -0.13 -6.36
N LEU A 326 -26.99 0.55 -6.89
CA LEU A 326 -26.34 1.68 -6.22
C LEU A 326 -27.30 2.82 -5.93
N LEU A 327 -28.13 3.20 -6.91
CA LEU A 327 -29.16 4.23 -6.74
C LEU A 327 -30.18 3.83 -5.66
N ALA A 328 -30.65 2.57 -5.69
CA ALA A 328 -31.59 2.05 -4.70
C ALA A 328 -31.03 2.05 -3.27
N HIS A 329 -29.70 1.99 -3.11
CA HIS A 329 -29.02 1.97 -1.83
C HIS A 329 -28.39 3.33 -1.45
N GLY A 330 -28.76 4.42 -2.14
CA GLY A 330 -28.46 5.79 -1.70
C GLY A 330 -27.31 6.49 -2.41
N ALA A 331 -26.79 5.95 -3.52
CA ALA A 331 -25.89 6.72 -4.38
C ALA A 331 -26.63 7.94 -4.95
N VAL A 332 -26.01 9.12 -4.94
CA VAL A 332 -26.64 10.36 -5.39
C VAL A 332 -26.51 10.48 -6.91
N PRO A 333 -27.63 10.53 -7.66
CA PRO A 333 -27.60 10.70 -9.10
C PRO A 333 -27.23 12.15 -9.45
N ASP A 334 -26.19 12.33 -10.27
CA ASP A 334 -25.76 13.64 -10.74
C ASP A 334 -25.21 13.62 -12.18
N ALA A 335 -24.95 14.81 -12.71
CA ALA A 335 -24.40 15.02 -14.05
C ALA A 335 -23.04 14.32 -14.26
N LEU A 336 -22.22 14.19 -13.20
CA LEU A 336 -20.91 13.54 -13.27
C LEU A 336 -21.05 12.03 -13.40
N GLY A 337 -21.95 11.40 -12.63
CA GLY A 337 -22.27 9.98 -12.77
C GLY A 337 -22.80 9.64 -14.16
N VAL A 338 -23.67 10.48 -14.73
CA VAL A 338 -24.12 10.34 -16.13
C VAL A 338 -22.93 10.40 -17.09
N ALA A 339 -22.12 11.46 -17.02
CA ALA A 339 -20.97 11.65 -17.92
C ALA A 339 -19.94 10.52 -17.82
N ARG A 340 -19.67 10.01 -16.61
CA ARG A 340 -18.80 8.84 -16.40
C ARG A 340 -19.34 7.60 -17.10
N CYS A 341 -20.62 7.27 -16.92
CA CYS A 341 -21.24 6.12 -17.58
C CYS A 341 -21.23 6.27 -19.12
N VAL A 342 -21.51 7.46 -19.63
CA VAL A 342 -21.43 7.77 -21.07
C VAL A 342 -20.01 7.56 -21.57
N ALA A 343 -19.02 8.20 -20.95
CA ALA A 343 -17.62 8.07 -21.36
C ALA A 343 -17.19 6.60 -21.41
N CYS A 344 -17.60 5.80 -20.42
CA CYS A 344 -17.33 4.37 -20.35
C CYS A 344 -18.11 3.50 -21.35
N GLY A 345 -18.96 4.08 -22.22
CA GLY A 345 -19.74 3.32 -23.19
C GLY A 345 -20.99 2.64 -22.62
N SER A 346 -21.54 3.13 -21.50
CA SER A 346 -22.78 2.63 -20.89
C SER A 346 -23.92 3.65 -20.96
N PRO A 347 -24.48 3.92 -22.17
CA PRO A 347 -25.54 4.93 -22.34
C PRO A 347 -26.85 4.54 -21.64
N GLU A 348 -27.12 3.25 -21.46
CA GLU A 348 -28.30 2.78 -20.73
C GLU A 348 -28.20 3.08 -19.23
N ALA A 349 -27.04 2.82 -18.62
CA ALA A 349 -26.78 3.19 -17.24
C ALA A 349 -26.81 4.71 -17.06
N ALA A 350 -26.25 5.46 -18.02
CA ALA A 350 -26.33 6.92 -18.02
C ALA A 350 -27.78 7.43 -18.04
N ARG A 351 -28.65 6.88 -18.89
CA ARG A 351 -30.08 7.23 -18.92
C ARG A 351 -30.78 6.88 -17.62
N LEU A 352 -30.43 5.76 -16.99
CA LEU A 352 -30.98 5.37 -15.70
C LEU A 352 -30.62 6.39 -14.60
N ILE A 353 -29.37 6.83 -14.53
CA ILE A 353 -28.95 7.88 -13.59
C ILE A 353 -29.69 9.19 -13.90
N ALA A 354 -29.77 9.57 -15.18
CA ALA A 354 -30.42 10.80 -15.60
C ALA A 354 -31.92 10.83 -15.23
N GLN A 355 -32.62 9.71 -15.34
CA GLN A 355 -34.01 9.57 -14.91
C GLN A 355 -34.19 9.73 -13.40
N ALA A 356 -33.16 9.43 -12.61
CA ALA A 356 -33.17 9.59 -11.16
C ALA A 356 -32.75 11.00 -10.71
N CYS A 357 -32.21 11.83 -11.61
CA CYS A 357 -31.90 13.23 -11.32
C CYS A 357 -33.15 14.13 -11.35
N GLY A 358 -33.06 15.26 -10.65
CA GLY A 358 -34.08 16.31 -10.68
C GLY A 358 -33.87 17.35 -11.78
N ASP A 359 -34.63 18.45 -11.68
CA ASP A 359 -34.56 19.58 -12.62
C ASP A 359 -33.14 20.17 -12.74
N GLY A 360 -32.79 20.68 -13.93
CA GLY A 360 -31.49 21.30 -14.19
C GLY A 360 -30.36 20.34 -14.61
N LEU A 361 -30.65 19.03 -14.71
CA LEU A 361 -29.66 18.04 -15.16
C LEU A 361 -29.06 18.38 -16.53
N ALA A 362 -29.88 18.79 -17.51
CA ALA A 362 -29.43 18.95 -18.89
C ALA A 362 -28.27 19.96 -19.01
N ASP A 363 -28.39 21.11 -18.33
CA ASP A 363 -27.35 22.15 -18.32
C ASP A 363 -26.11 21.69 -17.54
N ALA A 364 -26.31 21.04 -16.38
CA ALA A 364 -25.21 20.51 -15.57
C ALA A 364 -24.43 19.41 -16.33
N TYR A 365 -25.14 18.52 -17.02
CA TYR A 365 -24.55 17.49 -17.87
C TYR A 365 -23.77 18.09 -19.02
N ALA A 366 -24.31 19.10 -19.72
CA ALA A 366 -23.60 19.77 -20.81
C ALA A 366 -22.24 20.33 -20.34
N GLN A 367 -22.22 21.01 -19.19
CA GLN A 367 -20.98 21.55 -18.60
C GLN A 367 -19.97 20.45 -18.26
N VAL A 368 -20.40 19.38 -17.58
CA VAL A 368 -19.52 18.28 -17.19
C VAL A 368 -19.02 17.51 -18.41
N ARG A 369 -19.89 17.22 -19.37
CA ARG A 369 -19.57 16.57 -20.65
C ARG A 369 -18.49 17.35 -21.38
N ASP A 370 -18.67 18.65 -21.55
CA ASP A 370 -17.73 19.49 -22.31
C ASP A 370 -16.37 19.60 -21.60
N SER A 371 -16.37 19.75 -20.28
CA SER A 371 -15.14 19.74 -19.47
C SER A 371 -14.40 18.40 -19.56
N MET A 372 -15.12 17.27 -19.45
CA MET A 372 -14.54 15.93 -19.51
C MET A 372 -14.03 15.59 -20.90
N ALA A 373 -14.81 15.87 -21.95
CA ALA A 373 -14.41 15.67 -23.33
C ALA A 373 -13.21 16.55 -23.72
N GLY A 374 -13.15 17.79 -23.21
CA GLY A 374 -12.01 18.68 -23.39
C GLY A 374 -10.71 18.10 -22.81
N ARG A 375 -10.76 17.58 -21.57
CA ARG A 375 -9.61 16.92 -20.93
C ARG A 375 -9.13 15.70 -21.70
N TYR A 376 -10.03 14.78 -22.07
CA TYR A 376 -9.66 13.61 -22.87
C TYR A 376 -9.10 13.98 -24.25
N GLN A 377 -9.61 15.05 -24.86
CA GLN A 377 -9.08 15.54 -26.13
C GLN A 377 -7.68 16.15 -26.00
N GLU A 378 -7.37 16.80 -24.88
CA GLU A 378 -6.04 17.29 -24.57
C GLU A 378 -5.06 16.13 -24.33
N ASP A 379 -5.43 15.17 -23.49
CA ASP A 379 -4.62 13.98 -23.23
C ASP A 379 -4.38 13.19 -24.51
N LEU A 380 -5.39 13.05 -25.38
CA LEU A 380 -5.26 12.40 -26.68
C LEU A 380 -4.21 13.07 -27.57
N LYS A 381 -4.16 14.42 -27.58
CA LYS A 381 -3.13 15.15 -28.33
C LYS A 381 -1.73 14.87 -27.78
N ARG A 382 -1.59 14.85 -26.44
CA ARG A 382 -0.31 14.59 -25.76
C ARG A 382 0.17 13.15 -26.00
N VAL A 383 -0.73 12.17 -25.91
CA VAL A 383 -0.44 10.76 -26.21
C VAL A 383 0.00 10.59 -27.66
N ARG A 384 -0.71 11.19 -28.62
CA ARG A 384 -0.32 11.14 -30.05
C ARG A 384 1.01 11.85 -30.34
N ALA A 385 1.36 12.84 -29.53
CA ALA A 385 2.66 13.53 -29.59
C ALA A 385 3.78 12.78 -28.86
N GLY A 386 3.48 11.67 -28.17
CA GLY A 386 4.44 10.92 -27.36
C GLY A 386 4.87 11.62 -26.06
N SER A 387 4.18 12.68 -25.64
CA SER A 387 4.52 13.46 -24.44
C SER A 387 3.74 13.05 -23.19
N LEU A 388 2.89 12.03 -23.30
CA LEU A 388 2.13 11.44 -22.20
C LEU A 388 1.92 9.95 -22.45
N GLY A 389 2.28 9.11 -21.48
CA GLY A 389 1.78 7.74 -21.39
C GLY A 389 0.42 7.75 -20.68
N HIS A 390 -0.61 7.16 -21.29
CA HIS A 390 -1.96 7.09 -20.71
C HIS A 390 -2.50 5.67 -20.84
N TYR A 391 -3.07 5.12 -19.76
CA TYR A 391 -3.50 3.71 -19.70
C TYR A 391 -4.56 3.33 -20.75
N LEU A 392 -5.48 4.25 -21.11
CA LEU A 392 -6.44 4.06 -22.21
C LEU A 392 -5.80 4.08 -23.61
N GLY A 393 -4.58 4.59 -23.75
CA GLY A 393 -3.97 4.87 -25.06
C GLY A 393 -4.75 5.88 -25.90
N ALA A 394 -4.31 6.07 -27.15
CA ALA A 394 -4.93 7.03 -28.06
C ALA A 394 -6.33 6.59 -28.52
N GLU A 395 -6.56 5.29 -28.69
CA GLU A 395 -7.85 4.76 -29.14
C GLU A 395 -8.92 4.88 -28.06
N GLY A 396 -8.63 4.45 -26.83
CA GLY A 396 -9.57 4.56 -25.72
C GLY A 396 -9.92 6.02 -25.40
N LEU A 397 -8.95 6.94 -25.46
CA LEU A 397 -9.25 8.37 -25.30
C LEU A 397 -10.15 8.92 -26.41
N ALA A 398 -9.93 8.51 -27.66
CA ALA A 398 -10.77 8.92 -28.78
C ALA A 398 -12.21 8.39 -28.64
N GLU A 399 -12.36 7.14 -28.20
CA GLU A 399 -13.65 6.52 -27.92
C GLU A 399 -14.41 7.25 -26.81
N ARG A 400 -13.74 7.61 -25.70
CA ARG A 400 -14.34 8.38 -24.59
C ARG A 400 -14.90 9.72 -25.08
N VAL A 401 -14.15 10.41 -25.94
CA VAL A 401 -14.58 11.68 -26.55
C VAL A 401 -15.77 11.47 -27.48
N ALA A 402 -15.76 10.42 -28.31
CA ALA A 402 -16.86 10.09 -29.21
C ALA A 402 -18.15 9.80 -28.43
N ASN A 403 -18.08 8.91 -27.43
CA ASN A 403 -19.20 8.55 -26.57
C ASN A 403 -19.86 9.79 -25.94
N LEU A 404 -19.04 10.68 -25.37
CA LEU A 404 -19.54 11.92 -24.75
C LEU A 404 -20.22 12.85 -25.75
N ARG A 405 -19.74 12.94 -26.99
CA ARG A 405 -20.31 13.82 -28.03
C ARG A 405 -21.58 13.27 -28.66
N GLU A 406 -21.67 11.96 -28.82
CA GLU A 406 -22.80 11.29 -29.46
C GLU A 406 -24.01 11.14 -28.54
N PHE A 407 -23.78 11.05 -27.23
CA PHE A 407 -24.86 10.93 -26.26
C PHE A 407 -25.62 12.25 -26.05
N SER A 408 -26.95 12.17 -26.19
CA SER A 408 -27.90 13.20 -25.81
C SER A 408 -28.80 12.67 -24.68
N LEU A 409 -29.05 13.54 -23.69
CA LEU A 409 -30.06 13.33 -22.67
C LEU A 409 -31.47 13.38 -23.26
#